data_AF-A0A5C7KU06-F1
#
_entry.id   AF-A0A5C7KU06-F1
#
_cell.length_a   1.000
_cell.length_b   1.000
_cell.length_c   1.000
_cell.angle_alpha   90.00
_cell.angle_beta   90.00
_cell.angle_gamma   90.00
#
_symmetry.space_group_name_H-M   'P 1'
#
loop_
_entity.id
_entity.type
_entity.pdbx_description
1 polymer ?
#
loop_
_entity_poly.entity_id
_entity_poly.type
_entity_poly.pdbx_seq_one_letter_code
_entity_poly.pdbx_strand_id
1 'polypeptide(L)'
;MRGDNLSKRITIGRANNGDVLVTGRQGTTVNGLPALRLRLPTINAVELLMNGGDDDVIINGMQIANDLSVNLGEGNDAFRSGALPTTVGGNLIVTGEAGNETVRLANWSVGGVVMIDGKIGALNSQISGFTVGFALTVVGDEQRDRVSISQTSTGDFFYVETKGGNDSVSLSKVSGLGSMISTDMGADVVSLIDVSALEDIGVFAGTENDQVSFENVASAKNITVSLDSGNDSFTGTTVFAELDAVFEGGFGTDTYVDNGVLGLVKTDIKEFEIFP
;
A
#
# COMPACT_ATOMS: atom_id res chain seq x y z
N MET A 1 11.68 -14.21 -15.56
CA MET A 1 10.83 -14.36 -16.76
C MET A 1 10.68 -13.01 -17.38
N ARG A 2 10.76 -12.91 -18.72
CA ARG A 2 10.70 -11.65 -19.43
C ARG A 2 9.58 -11.68 -20.47
N GLY A 3 8.76 -10.64 -20.51
CA GLY A 3 7.74 -10.39 -21.52
C GLY A 3 8.32 -9.74 -22.78
N ASP A 4 7.45 -9.45 -23.75
CA ASP A 4 7.70 -8.55 -24.87
C ASP A 4 6.96 -7.20 -24.66
N ASN A 5 6.66 -6.44 -25.72
CA ASN A 5 5.97 -5.15 -25.62
C ASN A 5 4.45 -5.23 -25.91
N LEU A 6 3.87 -6.43 -25.89
CA LEU A 6 2.44 -6.65 -26.14
C LEU A 6 1.72 -7.06 -24.86
N SER A 7 0.44 -6.74 -24.68
CA SER A 7 -0.33 -7.21 -23.52
C SER A 7 -0.24 -8.73 -23.28
N LYS A 8 0.15 -9.14 -22.08
CA LYS A 8 0.29 -10.52 -21.63
C LYS A 8 -0.63 -10.76 -20.45
N ARG A 9 -1.32 -11.90 -20.46
CA ARG A 9 -2.10 -12.35 -19.31
C ARG A 9 -1.56 -13.69 -18.85
N ILE A 10 -0.99 -13.73 -17.65
CA ILE A 10 -0.32 -14.91 -17.12
C ILE A 10 -0.80 -15.25 -15.72
N THR A 11 -0.72 -16.54 -15.39
CA THR A 11 -0.88 -17.03 -14.02
C THR A 11 0.29 -17.92 -13.70
N ILE A 12 0.98 -17.62 -12.60
CA ILE A 12 2.08 -18.41 -12.07
C ILE A 12 1.59 -19.00 -10.75
N GLY A 13 1.65 -20.32 -10.63
CA GLY A 13 1.29 -20.96 -9.38
C GLY A 13 1.99 -22.30 -9.20
N ARG A 14 1.88 -22.84 -8.00
CA ARG A 14 2.42 -24.17 -7.69
C ARG A 14 1.36 -25.23 -7.94
N ALA A 15 1.71 -26.27 -8.69
CA ALA A 15 0.87 -27.44 -8.90
C ALA A 15 0.95 -28.40 -7.70
N ASN A 16 -0.02 -29.31 -7.59
CA ASN A 16 -0.10 -30.27 -6.46
C ASN A 16 1.14 -31.17 -6.31
N ASN A 17 1.90 -31.35 -7.39
CA ASN A 17 3.15 -32.12 -7.38
C ASN A 17 4.38 -31.28 -6.99
N GLY A 18 4.19 -30.01 -6.61
CA GLY A 18 5.24 -29.08 -6.23
C GLY A 18 5.86 -28.29 -7.40
N ASP A 19 5.55 -28.65 -8.65
CA ASP A 19 6.09 -27.94 -9.83
C ASP A 19 5.51 -26.53 -9.93
N VAL A 20 6.27 -25.60 -10.54
CA VAL A 20 5.75 -24.30 -10.93
C VAL A 20 5.08 -24.43 -12.29
N LEU A 21 3.85 -23.95 -12.40
CA LEU A 21 3.12 -23.85 -13.65
C LEU A 21 2.93 -22.38 -14.00
N VAL A 22 3.45 -21.99 -15.17
CA VAL A 22 3.23 -20.68 -15.77
C VAL A 22 2.25 -20.88 -16.93
N THR A 23 1.06 -20.30 -16.83
CA THR A 23 0.00 -20.43 -17.83
C THR A 23 -0.25 -19.10 -18.50
N GLY A 24 -0.17 -19.07 -19.84
CA GLY A 24 -0.65 -17.95 -20.63
C GLY A 24 -2.16 -18.01 -20.79
N ARG A 25 -2.81 -16.85 -20.79
CA ARG A 25 -4.26 -16.67 -20.89
C ARG A 25 -4.58 -15.77 -22.09
N GLN A 26 -5.79 -15.92 -22.63
CA GLN A 26 -6.30 -15.08 -23.73
C GLN A 26 -5.34 -14.97 -24.93
N GLY A 27 -4.75 -16.10 -25.34
CA GLY A 27 -3.81 -16.14 -26.47
C GLY A 27 -2.36 -15.82 -26.12
N THR A 28 -2.07 -15.35 -24.90
CA THR A 28 -0.70 -15.24 -24.39
C THR A 28 -0.04 -16.62 -24.40
N THR A 29 1.19 -16.70 -24.89
CA THR A 29 2.00 -17.91 -24.82
C THR A 29 3.24 -17.67 -23.96
N VAL A 30 3.73 -18.74 -23.33
CA VAL A 30 4.95 -18.79 -22.53
C VAL A 30 5.96 -19.61 -23.34
N ASN A 31 6.96 -18.94 -23.91
CA ASN A 31 7.92 -19.55 -24.83
C ASN A 31 7.25 -20.31 -26.00
N GLY A 32 6.21 -19.72 -26.59
CA GLY A 32 5.46 -20.31 -27.70
C GLY A 32 4.45 -21.40 -27.31
N LEU A 33 4.34 -21.74 -26.03
CA LEU A 33 3.39 -22.74 -25.51
C LEU A 33 2.29 -22.07 -24.69
N PRO A 34 1.07 -22.63 -24.63
CA PRO A 34 0.00 -22.08 -23.78
C PRO A 34 0.34 -22.17 -22.27
N ALA A 35 1.19 -23.12 -21.88
CA ALA A 35 1.70 -23.22 -20.52
C ALA A 35 3.10 -23.86 -20.49
N LEU A 36 3.89 -23.47 -19.51
CA LEU A 36 5.21 -24.00 -19.22
C LEU A 36 5.23 -24.57 -17.79
N ARG A 37 5.66 -25.82 -17.66
CA ARG A 37 5.86 -26.47 -16.36
C ARG A 37 7.35 -26.51 -16.04
N LEU A 38 7.71 -25.98 -14.87
CA LEU A 38 9.07 -25.96 -14.36
C LEU A 38 9.15 -26.88 -13.14
N ARG A 39 9.99 -27.91 -13.25
CA ARG A 39 10.25 -28.86 -12.16
C ARG A 39 11.26 -28.25 -11.18
N LEU A 40 10.75 -27.38 -10.31
CA LEU A 40 11.53 -26.63 -9.33
C LEU A 40 11.04 -27.04 -7.94
N PRO A 41 11.71 -28.00 -7.27
CA PRO A 41 11.29 -28.42 -5.93
C PRO A 41 11.29 -27.23 -4.96
N THR A 42 12.29 -26.36 -5.09
CA THR A 42 12.41 -25.07 -4.40
C THR A 42 12.52 -23.92 -5.40
N ILE A 43 12.01 -22.76 -5.02
CA ILE A 43 12.12 -21.53 -5.82
C ILE A 43 12.97 -20.57 -5.01
N ASN A 44 14.17 -20.29 -5.50
CA ASN A 44 15.10 -19.43 -4.78
C ASN A 44 14.67 -17.96 -4.81
N ALA A 45 14.38 -17.45 -6.01
CA ALA A 45 13.91 -16.09 -6.24
C ALA A 45 13.07 -16.08 -7.53
N VAL A 46 12.22 -15.08 -7.68
CA VAL A 46 11.43 -14.86 -8.89
C VAL A 46 11.60 -13.42 -9.35
N GLU A 47 11.90 -13.27 -10.63
CA GLU A 47 11.95 -11.97 -11.30
C GLU A 47 10.98 -12.02 -12.48
N LEU A 48 10.06 -11.07 -12.55
CA LEU A 48 9.11 -10.89 -13.64
C LEU A 48 9.34 -9.51 -14.25
N LEU A 49 9.70 -9.46 -15.53
CA LEU A 49 9.94 -8.22 -16.27
C LEU A 49 8.98 -8.16 -17.45
N MET A 50 7.92 -7.37 -17.39
CA MET A 50 6.88 -7.41 -18.44
C MET A 50 7.11 -6.41 -19.58
N ASN A 51 7.99 -5.43 -19.35
CA ASN A 51 8.45 -4.37 -20.27
C ASN A 51 7.34 -3.42 -20.74
N GLY A 52 6.31 -3.88 -21.46
CA GLY A 52 5.16 -3.01 -21.70
C GLY A 52 3.98 -3.62 -22.44
N GLY A 53 2.93 -2.81 -22.63
CA GLY A 53 1.58 -3.25 -22.99
C GLY A 53 0.78 -3.63 -21.75
N ASP A 54 -0.57 -3.59 -21.82
CA ASP A 54 -1.42 -3.81 -20.64
C ASP A 54 -1.39 -5.27 -20.12
N ASP A 55 -0.54 -5.54 -19.14
CA ASP A 55 -0.21 -6.85 -18.61
C ASP A 55 -1.07 -7.23 -17.38
N ASP A 56 -1.29 -8.54 -17.18
CA ASP A 56 -2.07 -9.09 -16.06
C ASP A 56 -1.39 -10.35 -15.51
N VAL A 57 -0.73 -10.16 -14.38
CA VAL A 57 0.10 -11.15 -13.71
C VAL A 57 -0.59 -11.61 -12.43
N ILE A 58 -0.87 -12.91 -12.34
CA ILE A 58 -1.42 -13.53 -11.12
C ILE A 58 -0.40 -14.48 -10.49
N ILE A 59 -0.14 -14.32 -9.19
CA ILE A 59 0.65 -15.25 -8.38
C ILE A 59 -0.27 -16.04 -7.44
N ASN A 60 -0.21 -17.37 -7.51
CA ASN A 60 -1.13 -18.25 -6.78
C ASN A 60 -0.39 -19.37 -6.02
N GLY A 61 -0.40 -19.35 -4.70
CA GLY A 61 0.10 -20.47 -3.91
C GLY A 61 1.62 -20.66 -3.97
N MET A 62 2.37 -19.58 -4.20
CA MET A 62 3.82 -19.68 -4.41
C MET A 62 4.57 -19.67 -3.08
N GLN A 63 5.69 -20.40 -3.04
CA GLN A 63 6.64 -20.40 -1.94
C GLN A 63 8.02 -20.08 -2.52
N ILE A 64 8.48 -18.86 -2.26
CA ILE A 64 9.72 -18.27 -2.80
C ILE A 64 10.65 -18.04 -1.61
N ALA A 65 11.87 -18.59 -1.66
CA ALA A 65 12.78 -18.61 -0.51
C ALA A 65 13.39 -17.24 -0.21
N ASN A 66 13.71 -16.45 -1.24
CA ASN A 66 14.22 -15.09 -1.13
C ASN A 66 13.22 -14.14 -1.81
N ASP A 67 13.67 -13.35 -2.79
CA ASP A 67 12.92 -12.20 -3.31
C ASP A 67 11.97 -12.56 -4.45
N LEU A 68 10.86 -11.80 -4.50
CA LEU A 68 9.99 -11.67 -5.66
C LEU A 68 10.06 -10.23 -6.16
N SER A 69 10.63 -10.04 -7.34
CA SER A 69 10.65 -8.75 -8.05
C SER A 69 9.72 -8.80 -9.26
N VAL A 70 8.86 -7.80 -9.39
CA VAL A 70 7.91 -7.65 -10.49
C VAL A 70 8.03 -6.24 -11.04
N ASN A 71 8.54 -6.12 -12.26
CA ASN A 71 8.46 -4.90 -13.04
C ASN A 71 7.37 -5.08 -14.09
N LEU A 72 6.31 -4.28 -13.98
CA LEU A 72 5.15 -4.33 -14.87
C LEU A 72 5.45 -3.61 -16.20
N GLY A 73 6.31 -2.59 -16.19
CA GLY A 73 6.71 -1.90 -17.41
C GLY A 73 5.75 -0.76 -17.76
N GLU A 74 5.75 -0.33 -19.01
CA GLU A 74 4.81 0.69 -19.52
C GLU A 74 3.46 0.07 -19.88
N GLY A 75 2.35 0.65 -19.43
CA GLY A 75 1.01 0.16 -19.74
C GLY A 75 0.08 0.19 -18.54
N ASN A 76 -1.21 -0.10 -18.77
CA ASN A 76 -2.17 -0.21 -17.68
C ASN A 76 -2.15 -1.64 -17.12
N ASP A 77 -1.23 -1.87 -16.20
CA ASP A 77 -0.89 -3.21 -15.74
C ASP A 77 -1.65 -3.64 -14.49
N ALA A 78 -1.71 -4.95 -14.28
CA ALA A 78 -2.30 -5.54 -13.09
C ALA A 78 -1.41 -6.64 -12.49
N PHE A 79 -1.07 -6.49 -11.20
CA PHE A 79 -0.43 -7.53 -10.40
C PHE A 79 -1.37 -8.01 -9.30
N ARG A 80 -1.71 -9.30 -9.29
CA ARG A 80 -2.76 -9.81 -8.41
C ARG A 80 -2.40 -11.12 -7.73
N SER A 81 -3.02 -11.34 -6.57
CA SER A 81 -3.03 -12.65 -5.92
C SER A 81 -4.03 -13.60 -6.58
N GLY A 82 -3.69 -14.88 -6.58
CA GLY A 82 -4.63 -15.97 -6.78
C GLY A 82 -5.39 -16.31 -5.50
N ALA A 83 -6.07 -17.45 -5.52
CA ALA A 83 -6.89 -17.93 -4.40
C ALA A 83 -6.07 -18.53 -3.24
N LEU A 84 -4.83 -18.95 -3.49
CA LEU A 84 -3.97 -19.62 -2.52
C LEU A 84 -2.94 -18.64 -1.93
N PRO A 85 -2.68 -18.71 -0.60
CA PRO A 85 -1.68 -17.87 0.06
C PRO A 85 -0.30 -17.98 -0.56
N THR A 86 0.47 -16.88 -0.56
CA THR A 86 1.82 -16.84 -1.10
C THR A 86 2.83 -16.45 -0.02
N THR A 87 4.00 -17.09 -0.02
CA THR A 87 5.09 -16.78 0.89
C THR A 87 6.34 -16.38 0.11
N VAL A 88 6.95 -15.26 0.51
CA VAL A 88 8.21 -14.73 -0.01
C VAL A 88 9.16 -14.56 1.18
N GLY A 89 10.24 -15.34 1.25
CA GLY A 89 11.13 -15.32 2.41
C GLY A 89 11.99 -14.05 2.50
N GLY A 90 12.25 -13.39 1.37
CA GLY A 90 12.92 -12.10 1.29
C GLY A 90 11.94 -10.96 1.02
N ASN A 91 12.26 -10.12 0.04
CA ASN A 91 11.51 -8.93 -0.31
C ASN A 91 10.48 -9.19 -1.42
N LEU A 92 9.35 -8.48 -1.35
CA LEU A 92 8.41 -8.33 -2.46
C LEU A 92 8.54 -6.90 -3.00
N ILE A 93 8.96 -6.78 -4.25
CA ILE A 93 9.09 -5.50 -4.95
C ILE A 93 8.20 -5.52 -6.18
N VAL A 94 7.29 -4.56 -6.28
CA VAL A 94 6.40 -4.37 -7.44
C VAL A 94 6.58 -2.94 -7.94
N THR A 95 7.01 -2.79 -9.18
CA THR A 95 7.20 -1.47 -9.82
C THR A 95 6.41 -1.38 -11.11
N GLY A 96 5.63 -0.31 -11.28
CA GLY A 96 5.12 0.15 -12.56
C GLY A 96 6.18 0.90 -13.36
N GLU A 97 5.77 1.51 -14.47
CA GLU A 97 6.53 2.57 -15.16
C GLU A 97 5.61 3.72 -15.54
N ALA A 98 5.17 3.82 -16.79
CA ALA A 98 4.19 4.80 -17.21
C ALA A 98 2.87 4.09 -17.54
N GLY A 99 1.79 4.48 -16.87
CA GLY A 99 0.48 3.85 -17.03
C GLY A 99 -0.31 3.86 -15.74
N ASN A 100 -1.52 3.28 -15.74
CA ASN A 100 -2.30 3.15 -14.52
C ASN A 100 -2.24 1.71 -14.01
N GLU A 101 -1.53 1.50 -12.91
CA GLU A 101 -1.30 0.19 -12.33
C GLU A 101 -2.40 -0.21 -11.32
N THR A 102 -2.74 -1.49 -11.33
CA THR A 102 -3.60 -2.11 -10.33
C THR A 102 -2.86 -3.22 -9.59
N VAL A 103 -2.54 -2.99 -8.32
CA VAL A 103 -1.91 -3.99 -7.47
C VAL A 103 -2.92 -4.50 -6.45
N ARG A 104 -3.30 -5.78 -6.51
CA ARG A 104 -4.28 -6.39 -5.59
C ARG A 104 -3.75 -7.64 -4.95
N LEU A 105 -3.25 -7.51 -3.73
CA LEU A 105 -2.59 -8.58 -3.02
C LEU A 105 -3.34 -8.99 -1.76
N ALA A 106 -3.50 -10.30 -1.56
CA ALA A 106 -4.26 -10.86 -0.46
C ALA A 106 -3.62 -12.14 0.09
N ASN A 107 -3.48 -12.21 1.42
CA ASN A 107 -2.99 -13.38 2.15
C ASN A 107 -1.52 -13.75 1.85
N TRP A 108 -0.61 -12.79 2.03
CA TRP A 108 0.82 -13.01 1.81
C TRP A 108 1.60 -12.92 3.10
N SER A 109 2.68 -13.71 3.16
CA SER A 109 3.72 -13.57 4.16
C SER A 109 5.03 -13.21 3.47
N VAL A 110 5.59 -12.06 3.81
CA VAL A 110 6.84 -11.54 3.25
C VAL A 110 7.83 -11.37 4.38
N GLY A 111 8.98 -12.03 4.31
CA GLY A 111 9.97 -12.03 5.40
C GLY A 111 10.74 -10.71 5.55
N GLY A 112 10.92 -9.98 4.44
CA GLY A 112 11.59 -8.69 4.40
C GLY A 112 10.61 -7.53 4.17
N VAL A 113 10.92 -6.72 3.16
CA VAL A 113 10.17 -5.52 2.78
C VAL A 113 9.12 -5.84 1.72
N VAL A 114 7.98 -5.15 1.80
CA VAL A 114 7.05 -4.99 0.68
C VAL A 114 7.19 -3.57 0.14
N MET A 115 7.55 -3.43 -1.12
CA MET A 115 7.57 -2.14 -1.82
C MET A 115 6.67 -2.23 -3.05
N ILE A 116 5.72 -1.31 -3.15
CA ILE A 116 4.89 -1.10 -4.32
C ILE A 116 5.12 0.35 -4.77
N ASP A 117 5.61 0.52 -6.00
CA ASP A 117 5.87 1.83 -6.58
C ASP A 117 5.16 1.91 -7.93
N GLY A 118 4.12 2.74 -8.02
CA GLY A 118 3.37 2.95 -9.25
C GLY A 118 4.17 3.68 -10.32
N LYS A 119 5.15 4.50 -9.92
CA LYS A 119 5.78 5.50 -10.79
C LYS A 119 4.73 6.34 -11.50
N ILE A 120 4.85 6.59 -12.80
CA ILE A 120 4.09 7.62 -13.49
C ILE A 120 2.69 7.13 -13.83
N GLY A 121 1.70 7.68 -13.14
CA GLY A 121 0.29 7.46 -13.42
C GLY A 121 -0.50 7.18 -12.15
N ALA A 122 -1.72 6.68 -12.29
CA ALA A 122 -2.59 6.40 -11.15
C ALA A 122 -2.38 4.96 -10.65
N LEU A 123 -1.98 4.82 -9.38
CA LEU A 123 -1.86 3.57 -8.65
C LEU A 123 -3.17 3.22 -7.92
N ASN A 124 -3.70 2.03 -8.20
CA ASN A 124 -4.75 1.40 -7.42
C ASN A 124 -4.19 0.19 -6.64
N SER A 125 -3.76 0.42 -5.41
CA SER A 125 -3.15 -0.58 -4.53
C SER A 125 -4.14 -1.06 -3.47
N GLN A 126 -4.36 -2.37 -3.40
CA GLN A 126 -5.18 -3.04 -2.39
C GLN A 126 -4.38 -4.18 -1.77
N ILE A 127 -4.09 -4.07 -0.47
CA ILE A 127 -3.31 -5.04 0.29
C ILE A 127 -4.14 -5.53 1.46
N SER A 128 -4.27 -6.85 1.62
CA SER A 128 -5.10 -7.44 2.67
C SER A 128 -4.53 -8.72 3.26
N GLY A 129 -4.60 -8.89 4.57
CA GLY A 129 -4.18 -10.13 5.21
C GLY A 129 -2.67 -10.38 5.08
N PHE A 130 -1.85 -9.33 5.21
CA PHE A 130 -0.40 -9.43 5.08
C PHE A 130 0.30 -9.60 6.43
N THR A 131 1.36 -10.39 6.44
CA THR A 131 2.40 -10.35 7.48
C THR A 131 3.72 -9.99 6.81
N VAL A 132 4.29 -8.84 7.18
CA VAL A 132 5.54 -8.31 6.63
C VAL A 132 6.58 -8.29 7.75
N GLY A 133 7.71 -8.96 7.54
CA GLY A 133 8.73 -9.11 8.60
C GLY A 133 9.48 -7.82 8.91
N PHE A 134 9.53 -6.88 7.98
CA PHE A 134 10.14 -5.56 8.17
C PHE A 134 9.17 -4.43 7.82
N ALA A 135 9.36 -3.71 6.72
CA ALA A 135 8.58 -2.53 6.35
C ALA A 135 7.64 -2.77 5.16
N LEU A 136 6.55 -2.01 5.10
CA LEU A 136 5.66 -1.95 3.94
C LEU A 136 5.57 -0.50 3.42
N THR A 137 5.91 -0.32 2.15
CA THR A 137 5.96 0.98 1.47
C THR A 137 5.08 0.93 0.22
N VAL A 138 4.19 1.91 0.07
CA VAL A 138 3.43 2.15 -1.16
C VAL A 138 3.67 3.57 -1.63
N VAL A 139 4.13 3.72 -2.86
CA VAL A 139 4.47 5.00 -3.48
C VAL A 139 3.65 5.17 -4.75
N GLY A 140 2.92 6.27 -4.80
CA GLY A 140 2.18 6.80 -5.92
C GLY A 140 2.90 7.95 -6.62
N ASP A 141 2.16 8.75 -7.39
CA ASP A 141 2.70 9.87 -8.17
C ASP A 141 1.63 10.93 -8.44
N GLU A 142 1.89 11.90 -9.32
CA GLU A 142 1.08 13.12 -9.52
C GLU A 142 -0.38 12.93 -10.02
N GLN A 143 -0.91 11.71 -10.02
CA GLN A 143 -2.29 11.41 -10.40
C GLN A 143 -3.08 10.84 -9.24
N ARG A 144 -4.40 10.82 -9.38
CA ARG A 144 -5.32 10.24 -8.38
C ARG A 144 -4.99 8.78 -8.05
N ASP A 145 -4.43 8.59 -6.88
CA ASP A 145 -4.08 7.31 -6.31
C ASP A 145 -5.14 6.79 -5.34
N ARG A 146 -5.20 5.47 -5.23
CA ARG A 146 -6.06 4.78 -4.27
C ARG A 146 -5.28 3.68 -3.59
N VAL A 147 -5.01 3.86 -2.30
CA VAL A 147 -4.28 2.91 -1.46
C VAL A 147 -5.19 2.42 -0.36
N SER A 148 -5.46 1.11 -0.33
CA SER A 148 -6.25 0.46 0.72
C SER A 148 -5.48 -0.70 1.32
N ILE A 149 -5.26 -0.66 2.62
CA ILE A 149 -4.42 -1.63 3.33
C ILE A 149 -5.18 -2.11 4.55
N SER A 150 -5.38 -3.42 4.64
CA SER A 150 -6.23 -3.99 5.68
C SER A 150 -5.68 -5.28 6.29
N GLN A 151 -6.01 -5.53 7.55
CA GLN A 151 -5.65 -6.78 8.25
C GLN A 151 -4.16 -7.12 8.08
N THR A 152 -3.30 -6.12 8.25
CA THR A 152 -1.88 -6.19 7.90
C THR A 152 -1.02 -5.86 9.09
N SER A 153 0.04 -6.64 9.30
CA SER A 153 1.05 -6.37 10.33
C SER A 153 2.43 -6.25 9.70
N THR A 154 3.20 -5.28 10.17
CA THR A 154 4.59 -5.03 9.78
C THR A 154 5.49 -5.16 11.02
N GLY A 155 6.73 -5.62 10.83
CA GLY A 155 7.72 -5.67 11.91
C GLY A 155 8.34 -4.32 12.22
N ASP A 156 8.24 -3.38 11.28
CA ASP A 156 8.82 -2.03 11.34
C ASP A 156 7.81 -0.98 10.86
N PHE A 157 8.19 -0.04 9.99
CA PHE A 157 7.32 1.03 9.54
C PHE A 157 6.37 0.64 8.41
N PHE A 158 5.19 1.24 8.46
CA PHE A 158 4.28 1.41 7.34
C PHE A 158 4.45 2.82 6.74
N TYR A 159 4.64 2.91 5.43
CA TYR A 159 4.79 4.18 4.71
C TYR A 159 3.91 4.23 3.46
N VAL A 160 3.14 5.31 3.31
CA VAL A 160 2.40 5.65 2.09
C VAL A 160 2.75 7.06 1.67
N GLU A 161 3.09 7.22 0.39
CA GLU A 161 3.28 8.50 -0.26
C GLU A 161 2.49 8.48 -1.57
N THR A 162 1.52 9.38 -1.75
CA THR A 162 0.77 9.48 -3.01
C THR A 162 1.13 10.69 -3.86
N LYS A 163 1.90 11.65 -3.32
CA LYS A 163 2.30 12.90 -4.02
C LYS A 163 1.07 13.66 -4.55
N GLY A 164 1.13 14.36 -5.68
CA GLY A 164 -0.01 15.14 -6.15
C GLY A 164 -1.20 14.29 -6.63
N GLY A 165 -2.43 14.79 -6.52
CA GLY A 165 -3.63 14.06 -6.93
C GLY A 165 -4.79 14.35 -5.98
N ASN A 166 -5.99 13.84 -6.28
CA ASN A 166 -7.05 13.78 -5.25
C ASN A 166 -7.10 12.35 -4.76
N ASP A 167 -6.30 12.04 -3.76
CA ASP A 167 -5.95 10.69 -3.39
C ASP A 167 -6.87 10.13 -2.32
N SER A 168 -6.85 8.81 -2.20
CA SER A 168 -7.56 8.12 -1.14
C SER A 168 -6.67 7.08 -0.49
N VAL A 169 -6.37 7.27 0.79
CA VAL A 169 -5.59 6.34 1.60
C VAL A 169 -6.47 5.80 2.73
N SER A 170 -6.63 4.49 2.79
CA SER A 170 -7.43 3.82 3.83
C SER A 170 -6.65 2.69 4.49
N LEU A 171 -6.45 2.79 5.80
CA LEU A 171 -5.88 1.74 6.63
C LEU A 171 -6.96 1.15 7.53
N SER A 172 -7.08 -0.17 7.59
CA SER A 172 -8.02 -0.85 8.48
C SER A 172 -7.41 -2.07 9.17
N LYS A 173 -7.38 -2.09 10.51
CA LYS A 173 -6.79 -3.22 11.27
C LYS A 173 -5.33 -3.42 10.90
N VAL A 174 -4.55 -2.35 10.99
CA VAL A 174 -3.13 -2.31 10.65
C VAL A 174 -2.30 -2.11 11.91
N SER A 175 -1.20 -2.85 12.04
CA SER A 175 -0.23 -2.64 13.11
C SER A 175 1.22 -2.67 12.63
N GLY A 176 2.08 -1.93 13.33
CA GLY A 176 3.51 -1.84 13.02
C GLY A 176 4.32 -1.20 14.14
N LEU A 177 5.61 -0.99 13.87
CA LEU A 177 6.45 -0.14 14.72
C LEU A 177 5.98 1.32 14.60
N GLY A 178 5.82 1.84 13.38
CA GLY A 178 5.32 3.19 13.13
C GLY A 178 4.49 3.27 11.85
N SER A 179 3.79 4.39 11.65
CA SER A 179 2.98 4.65 10.45
C SER A 179 3.18 6.08 9.98
N MET A 180 3.41 6.26 8.68
CA MET A 180 3.49 7.58 8.06
C MET A 180 2.74 7.59 6.73
N ILE A 181 1.89 8.59 6.53
CA ILE A 181 1.12 8.82 5.31
C ILE A 181 1.37 10.25 4.86
N SER A 182 1.70 10.44 3.58
CA SER A 182 1.88 11.74 2.94
C SER A 182 1.10 11.78 1.63
N THR A 183 0.24 12.77 1.45
CA THR A 183 -0.57 12.94 0.21
C THR A 183 -0.33 14.27 -0.52
N ASP A 184 0.59 15.12 -0.04
CA ASP A 184 1.13 16.30 -0.76
C ASP A 184 0.08 17.24 -1.41
N MET A 185 -0.09 17.27 -2.73
CA MET A 185 -0.95 18.27 -3.38
C MET A 185 -2.27 17.68 -3.85
N GLY A 186 -3.38 18.19 -3.34
CA GLY A 186 -4.71 18.03 -3.90
C GLY A 186 -5.73 17.61 -2.84
N ALA A 187 -7.03 17.73 -3.15
CA ALA A 187 -8.04 17.42 -2.14
C ALA A 187 -8.11 15.92 -1.82
N ASP A 188 -7.51 15.52 -0.70
CA ASP A 188 -7.25 14.14 -0.31
C ASP A 188 -8.20 13.59 0.75
N VAL A 189 -8.31 12.26 0.80
CA VAL A 189 -9.08 11.55 1.83
C VAL A 189 -8.21 10.48 2.49
N VAL A 190 -7.90 10.68 3.77
CA VAL A 190 -7.17 9.73 4.61
C VAL A 190 -8.06 9.17 5.72
N SER A 191 -8.13 7.84 5.83
CA SER A 191 -8.93 7.16 6.85
C SER A 191 -8.15 6.04 7.53
N LEU A 192 -8.03 6.11 8.85
CA LEU A 192 -7.40 5.09 9.68
C LEU A 192 -8.44 4.50 10.64
N ILE A 193 -8.68 3.19 10.54
CA ILE A 193 -9.65 2.47 11.37
C ILE A 193 -8.96 1.28 12.04
N ASP A 194 -9.03 1.17 13.37
CA ASP A 194 -8.36 0.11 14.12
C ASP A 194 -6.84 0.04 13.82
N VAL A 195 -6.15 1.17 13.83
CA VAL A 195 -4.70 1.27 13.53
C VAL A 195 -3.91 1.41 14.83
N SER A 196 -2.80 0.68 14.96
CA SER A 196 -1.91 0.78 16.12
C SER A 196 -0.44 0.82 15.76
N ALA A 197 0.35 1.60 16.48
CA ALA A 197 1.81 1.67 16.34
C ALA A 197 2.50 1.64 17.70
N LEU A 198 3.68 1.00 17.76
CA LEU A 198 4.54 1.00 18.95
C LEU A 198 5.38 2.29 19.09
N GLU A 199 5.46 3.06 18.01
CA GLU A 199 6.08 4.36 17.90
C GLU A 199 5.06 5.34 17.29
N ASP A 200 5.50 6.24 16.43
CA ASP A 200 4.70 7.37 15.98
C ASP A 200 3.71 7.01 14.85
N ILE A 201 2.58 7.72 14.83
CA ILE A 201 1.64 7.75 13.71
C ILE A 201 1.61 9.19 13.16
N GLY A 202 1.92 9.35 11.88
CA GLY A 202 1.91 10.63 11.18
C GLY A 202 1.02 10.63 9.94
N VAL A 203 0.24 11.69 9.73
CA VAL A 203 -0.51 11.98 8.49
C VAL A 203 -0.23 13.42 8.07
N PHE A 204 0.20 13.60 6.83
CA PHE A 204 0.54 14.89 6.23
C PHE A 204 -0.22 15.03 4.91
N ALA A 205 -1.30 15.81 4.92
CA ALA A 205 -2.24 15.88 3.80
C ALA A 205 -1.82 16.90 2.72
N GLY A 206 -1.21 18.02 3.15
CA GLY A 206 -0.56 18.98 2.26
C GLY A 206 -1.50 20.09 1.78
N THR A 207 -1.64 20.35 0.48
CA THR A 207 -2.42 21.52 0.01
C THR A 207 -3.74 21.14 -0.66
N GLU A 208 -4.70 22.07 -0.65
CA GLU A 208 -6.12 21.91 -1.05
C GLU A 208 -7.00 21.43 0.11
N ASN A 209 -8.23 20.97 -0.14
CA ASN A 209 -9.18 20.70 0.94
C ASN A 209 -9.17 19.21 1.31
N ASP A 210 -8.59 18.89 2.45
CA ASP A 210 -8.32 17.53 2.89
C ASP A 210 -9.31 17.01 3.94
N GLN A 211 -9.50 15.68 3.94
CA GLN A 211 -10.33 14.99 4.91
C GLN A 211 -9.55 13.87 5.58
N VAL A 212 -9.23 14.06 6.86
CA VAL A 212 -8.53 13.06 7.68
C VAL A 212 -9.46 12.55 8.78
N SER A 213 -9.61 11.22 8.85
CA SER A 213 -10.50 10.58 9.83
C SER A 213 -9.82 9.42 10.55
N PHE A 214 -9.83 9.45 11.87
CA PHE A 214 -9.31 8.39 12.73
C PHE A 214 -10.43 7.76 13.56
N GLU A 215 -10.50 6.44 13.55
CA GLU A 215 -11.39 5.63 14.40
C GLU A 215 -10.58 4.51 15.07
N ASN A 216 -10.55 4.48 16.41
CA ASN A 216 -9.79 3.51 17.20
C ASN A 216 -8.30 3.46 16.80
N VAL A 217 -7.64 4.62 16.84
CA VAL A 217 -6.22 4.77 16.49
C VAL A 217 -5.38 4.94 17.74
N ALA A 218 -4.31 4.15 17.88
CA ALA A 218 -3.46 4.15 19.06
C ALA A 218 -1.95 4.18 18.72
N SER A 219 -1.20 5.06 19.37
CA SER A 219 0.26 5.12 19.31
C SER A 219 0.85 4.98 20.72
N ALA A 220 1.89 4.15 20.87
CA ALA A 220 2.68 4.11 22.10
C ALA A 220 3.72 5.24 22.21
N LYS A 221 3.74 6.16 21.23
CA LYS A 221 4.45 7.45 21.29
C LYS A 221 3.51 8.57 20.86
N ASN A 222 3.77 9.18 19.71
CA ASN A 222 3.08 10.38 19.28
C ASN A 222 2.09 10.11 18.14
N ILE A 223 1.06 10.93 18.09
CA ILE A 223 0.20 11.08 16.91
C ILE A 223 0.39 12.49 16.36
N THR A 224 0.63 12.62 15.07
CA THR A 224 0.74 13.91 14.39
C THR A 224 -0.13 13.94 13.15
N VAL A 225 -0.95 14.97 13.02
CA VAL A 225 -1.72 15.28 11.81
C VAL A 225 -1.42 16.71 11.41
N SER A 226 -1.04 16.90 10.15
CA SER A 226 -0.82 18.22 9.54
C SER A 226 -1.60 18.29 8.23
N LEU A 227 -2.51 19.28 8.14
CA LEU A 227 -3.40 19.48 6.98
C LEU A 227 -2.92 20.63 6.07
N ASP A 228 -1.88 21.36 6.47
CA ASP A 228 -1.23 22.46 5.74
C ASP A 228 -2.19 23.53 5.15
N SER A 229 -2.44 23.64 3.85
CA SER A 229 -3.19 24.80 3.32
C SER A 229 -4.47 24.39 2.61
N GLY A 230 -5.63 24.85 3.08
CA GLY A 230 -6.89 24.24 2.67
C GLY A 230 -8.10 24.77 3.43
N ASN A 231 -9.26 24.16 3.18
CA ASN A 231 -10.36 24.20 4.16
C ASN A 231 -10.56 22.75 4.57
N ASP A 232 -9.80 22.38 5.59
CA ASP A 232 -9.54 20.98 5.89
C ASP A 232 -10.47 20.48 6.99
N SER A 233 -10.54 19.16 7.11
CA SER A 233 -11.33 18.54 8.15
C SER A 233 -10.59 17.38 8.79
N PHE A 234 -10.52 17.42 10.12
CA PHE A 234 -10.10 16.30 10.94
C PHE A 234 -11.26 15.80 11.80
N THR A 235 -11.46 14.49 11.83
CA THR A 235 -12.36 13.82 12.78
C THR A 235 -11.64 12.70 13.51
N GLY A 236 -11.57 12.77 14.84
CA GLY A 236 -10.99 11.73 15.68
C GLY A 236 -12.03 11.08 16.57
N THR A 237 -12.14 9.75 16.54
CA THR A 237 -12.98 8.95 17.45
C THR A 237 -12.13 7.88 18.12
N THR A 238 -12.04 7.91 19.45
CA THR A 238 -11.18 6.99 20.22
C THR A 238 -9.72 7.01 19.69
N VAL A 239 -9.06 8.16 19.79
CA VAL A 239 -7.68 8.36 19.34
C VAL A 239 -6.78 8.52 20.56
N PHE A 240 -5.71 7.74 20.65
CA PHE A 240 -4.88 7.68 21.84
C PHE A 240 -3.38 7.72 21.51
N ALA A 241 -2.65 8.66 22.11
CA ALA A 241 -1.20 8.72 22.09
C ALA A 241 -0.65 8.60 23.53
N GLU A 242 0.30 7.69 23.78
CA GLU A 242 0.96 7.59 25.09
C GLU A 242 1.82 8.82 25.42
N LEU A 243 2.28 9.56 24.41
CA LEU A 243 3.01 10.81 24.58
C LEU A 243 2.16 11.98 24.07
N ASP A 244 2.54 12.56 22.93
CA ASP A 244 1.91 13.77 22.40
C ASP A 244 0.93 13.43 21.28
N ALA A 245 -0.23 14.07 21.28
CA ALA A 245 -1.14 14.11 20.14
C ALA A 245 -1.17 15.55 19.61
N VAL A 246 -0.73 15.77 18.37
CA VAL A 246 -0.61 17.08 17.73
C VAL A 246 -1.44 17.12 16.46
N PHE A 247 -2.34 18.09 16.35
CA PHE A 247 -3.20 18.31 15.20
C PHE A 247 -3.07 19.77 14.75
N GLU A 248 -2.66 19.97 13.50
CA GLU A 248 -2.40 21.29 12.91
C GLU A 248 -3.24 21.41 11.63
N GLY A 249 -4.23 22.31 11.62
CA GLY A 249 -5.08 22.56 10.44
C GLY A 249 -4.35 23.40 9.40
N GLY A 250 -3.62 24.43 9.84
CA GLY A 250 -2.75 25.23 9.00
C GLY A 250 -3.44 26.49 8.43
N PHE A 251 -3.29 26.75 7.14
CA PHE A 251 -3.85 27.93 6.49
C PHE A 251 -5.22 27.65 5.87
N GLY A 252 -6.27 28.14 6.51
CA GLY A 252 -7.53 28.43 5.85
C GLY A 252 -8.72 28.44 6.79
N THR A 253 -9.71 27.59 6.57
CA THR A 253 -10.87 27.48 7.46
C THR A 253 -11.12 26.01 7.76
N ASP A 254 -10.54 25.58 8.86
CA ASP A 254 -10.36 24.16 9.16
C ASP A 254 -11.32 23.72 10.25
N THR A 255 -11.78 22.48 10.15
CA THR A 255 -12.74 21.88 11.08
C THR A 255 -12.09 20.75 11.87
N TYR A 256 -12.22 20.81 13.20
CA TYR A 256 -11.73 19.76 14.11
C TYR A 256 -12.89 19.16 14.90
N VAL A 257 -13.14 17.86 14.73
CA VAL A 257 -14.17 17.10 15.47
C VAL A 257 -13.50 16.12 16.42
N ASP A 258 -13.70 16.32 17.72
CA ASP A 258 -13.16 15.47 18.79
C ASP A 258 -14.25 14.58 19.40
N ASN A 259 -14.14 13.28 19.17
CA ASN A 259 -14.97 12.25 19.78
C ASN A 259 -14.12 11.29 20.65
N GLY A 260 -13.09 11.80 21.32
CA GLY A 260 -12.25 11.04 22.24
C GLY A 260 -10.79 10.98 21.83
N VAL A 261 -10.21 12.13 21.48
CA VAL A 261 -8.79 12.31 21.22
C VAL A 261 -8.04 12.59 22.53
N LEU A 262 -6.97 11.84 22.79
CA LEU A 262 -6.19 11.95 24.03
C LEU A 262 -4.69 11.67 23.78
N GLY A 263 -3.84 12.67 24.03
CA GLY A 263 -2.42 12.49 24.31
C GLY A 263 -2.16 12.58 25.82
N LEU A 264 -1.48 11.59 26.40
CA LEU A 264 -1.27 11.52 27.86
C LEU A 264 -0.30 12.58 28.39
N VAL A 265 0.69 12.98 27.59
CA VAL A 265 1.62 14.06 27.95
C VAL A 265 1.05 15.40 27.48
N LYS A 266 0.64 15.45 26.21
CA LYS A 266 0.09 16.66 25.61
C LYS A 266 -0.93 16.32 24.54
N THR A 267 -2.03 17.07 24.52
CA THR A 267 -2.90 17.18 23.35
C THR A 267 -2.82 18.62 22.85
N ASP A 268 -2.32 18.82 21.64
CA ASP A 268 -2.11 20.12 21.02
C ASP A 268 -2.98 20.23 19.76
N ILE A 269 -3.84 21.23 19.73
CA ILE A 269 -4.74 21.49 18.60
C ILE A 269 -4.48 22.93 18.19
N LYS A 270 -4.01 23.14 16.97
CA LYS A 270 -3.63 24.45 16.45
C LYS A 270 -4.30 24.68 15.11
N GLU A 271 -4.56 25.96 14.83
CA GLU A 271 -4.93 26.42 13.48
C GLU A 271 -6.18 25.69 12.98
N PHE A 272 -7.21 25.61 13.84
CA PHE A 272 -8.56 25.19 13.49
C PHE A 272 -9.53 26.29 13.90
N GLU A 273 -10.47 26.64 13.02
CA GLU A 273 -11.45 27.70 13.23
C GLU A 273 -12.80 27.16 13.70
N ILE A 274 -13.12 25.90 13.37
CA ILE A 274 -14.45 25.31 13.59
C ILE A 274 -14.37 24.08 14.50
N PHE A 275 -15.13 24.14 15.60
CA PHE A 275 -15.28 23.08 16.60
C PHE A 275 -16.78 22.80 16.80
N PRO A 276 -17.36 21.83 16.09
CA PRO A 276 -18.79 21.51 16.17
C PRO A 276 -19.20 20.75 17.44
#